data_AF-A0A810C6E1-F1
#
_entry.id   AF-A0A810C6E1-F1
#
_cell.length_a   1.000
_cell.length_b   1.000
_cell.length_c   1.000
_cell.angle_alpha   90.00
_cell.angle_beta   90.00
_cell.angle_gamma   90.00
#
_symmetry.space_group_name_H-M   'P 1'
#
loop_
_entity.id
_entity.type
_entity.pdbx_description
1 polymer ?
#
loop_
_entity_poly.entity_id
_entity_poly.type
_entity_poly.pdbx_seq_one_letter_code
_entity_poly.pdbx_strand_id
1 'polypeptide(L)'
;MAGLSAIKPTTKPLVIDLVREAGVDVGDWSNFKGNNPAVNPKYCYNWSFQKPGELIIALLFHDDLSVVDGEIIHDQNIRLRDGRLGGKGAAQWNKRAKELDENLLTAYRDGLPVRAIILEGEKRNHFMQIRSRPTLKSGYSIPCSGPSPATTW
;
A
#
# COMPACT_ATOMS: atom_id res chain seq x y z
N MET A 1 29.49 -8.50 4.33
CA MET A 1 28.40 -7.82 3.59
C MET A 1 27.14 -8.62 3.80
N ALA A 2 26.14 -8.07 4.49
CA ALA A 2 24.87 -8.77 4.70
C ALA A 2 24.12 -8.80 3.38
N GLY A 3 23.98 -9.98 2.78
CA GLY A 3 23.21 -10.16 1.55
C GLY A 3 21.72 -9.92 1.80
N LEU A 4 20.94 -9.73 0.73
CA LEU A 4 19.49 -9.57 0.80
C LEU A 4 18.80 -10.69 1.60
N SER A 5 19.32 -11.92 1.55
CA SER A 5 18.81 -13.05 2.35
C SER A 5 18.95 -12.86 3.86
N ALA A 6 19.90 -12.07 4.34
CA ALA A 6 20.15 -11.86 5.77
C ALA A 6 19.09 -10.97 6.43
N ILE A 7 18.41 -10.11 5.67
CA ILE A 7 17.33 -9.24 6.15
C ILE A 7 15.94 -9.83 5.90
N LYS A 8 15.87 -11.08 5.43
CA LYS A 8 14.62 -11.78 5.21
C LYS A 8 13.92 -12.03 6.55
N PRO A 9 12.64 -11.61 6.72
CA PRO A 9 11.92 -11.83 7.96
C PRO A 9 11.79 -13.32 8.29
N THR A 10 12.24 -13.74 9.47
CA THR A 10 12.14 -15.14 9.93
C THR A 10 11.01 -15.37 10.93
N THR A 11 10.50 -14.29 11.51
CA THR A 11 9.42 -14.28 12.50
C THR A 11 8.28 -13.37 12.03
N LYS A 12 7.11 -13.49 12.67
CA LYS A 12 5.93 -12.67 12.37
C LYS A 12 5.51 -11.84 13.60
N PRO A 13 6.35 -10.89 14.05
CA PRO A 13 5.96 -9.97 15.12
C PRO A 13 4.80 -9.09 14.65
N LEU A 14 4.02 -8.57 15.60
CA LEU A 14 2.96 -7.63 15.28
C LEU A 14 3.57 -6.26 14.93
N VAL A 15 3.04 -5.60 13.89
CA VAL A 15 3.49 -4.26 13.49
C VAL A 15 3.40 -3.27 14.66
N ILE A 16 2.35 -3.35 15.48
CA ILE A 16 2.20 -2.49 16.66
C ILE A 16 3.38 -2.61 17.64
N ASP A 17 3.91 -3.82 17.82
CA ASP A 17 5.02 -4.05 18.75
C ASP A 17 6.32 -3.50 18.18
N LEU A 18 6.58 -3.70 16.88
CA LEU A 18 7.74 -3.12 16.20
C LEU A 18 7.71 -1.58 16.18
N VAL A 19 6.53 -1.00 15.97
CA VAL A 19 6.32 0.46 15.99
C VAL A 19 6.54 1.01 17.40
N ARG A 20 6.05 0.31 18.43
CA ARG A 20 6.29 0.64 19.83
C ARG A 20 7.77 0.54 20.19
N GLU A 21 8.45 -0.53 19.78
CA GLU A 21 9.88 -0.75 20.00
C GLU A 21 10.73 0.34 19.34
N ALA A 22 10.30 0.82 18.17
CA ALA A 22 10.92 1.95 17.51
C ALA A 22 10.66 3.31 18.22
N GLY A 23 9.85 3.34 19.28
CA GLY A 23 9.61 4.52 20.11
C GLY A 23 8.46 5.42 19.66
N VAL A 24 7.62 4.95 18.73
CA VAL A 24 6.38 5.65 18.33
C VAL A 24 5.27 5.31 19.31
N ASP A 25 4.50 6.32 19.74
CA ASP A 25 3.34 6.09 20.59
C ASP A 25 2.24 5.34 19.83
N VAL A 26 1.74 4.27 20.45
CA VAL A 26 0.69 3.40 19.91
C VAL A 26 -0.58 3.41 20.77
N GLY A 27 -0.71 4.33 21.73
CA GLY A 27 -1.87 4.39 22.64
C GLY A 27 -3.22 4.47 21.93
N ASP A 28 -3.30 5.19 20.80
CA ASP A 28 -4.53 5.29 20.01
C ASP A 28 -4.91 4.00 19.24
N TRP A 29 -4.03 3.00 19.18
CA TRP A 29 -4.33 1.75 18.47
C TRP A 29 -5.44 0.94 19.14
N SER A 30 -5.58 1.03 20.47
CA SER A 30 -6.70 0.41 21.20
C SER A 30 -8.02 1.16 21.05
N ASN A 31 -8.02 2.36 20.47
CA ASN A 31 -9.20 3.22 20.34
C ASN A 31 -10.03 2.84 19.10
N PHE A 32 -10.60 1.63 19.10
CA PHE A 32 -11.53 1.19 18.05
C PHE A 32 -12.46 0.09 18.57
N LYS A 33 -13.50 -0.23 17.78
CA LYS A 33 -14.41 -1.33 18.09
C LYS A 33 -13.73 -2.68 17.81
N GLY A 34 -13.04 -3.22 18.81
CA GLY A 34 -12.41 -4.54 18.76
C GLY A 34 -11.53 -4.83 19.98
N ASN A 35 -11.16 -6.09 20.17
CA ASN A 35 -10.39 -6.53 21.36
C ASN A 35 -8.88 -6.66 21.11
N ASN A 36 -8.43 -6.50 19.85
CA ASN A 36 -7.03 -6.64 19.47
C ASN A 36 -6.53 -5.36 18.77
N PRO A 37 -5.74 -4.50 19.43
CA PRO A 37 -5.20 -3.28 18.83
C PRO A 37 -4.47 -3.50 17.50
N ALA A 38 -3.84 -4.66 17.31
CA ALA A 38 -3.11 -4.97 16.07
C ALA A 38 -4.01 -5.06 14.83
N VAL A 39 -5.32 -5.24 14.99
CA VAL A 39 -6.27 -5.30 13.87
C VAL A 39 -6.99 -3.97 13.61
N ASN A 40 -6.63 -2.90 14.32
CA ASN A 40 -7.25 -1.60 14.13
C ASN A 40 -7.10 -1.14 12.66
N PRO A 41 -8.20 -1.01 11.89
CA PRO A 41 -8.14 -0.75 10.45
C PRO A 41 -7.52 0.61 10.09
N LYS A 42 -7.46 1.54 11.06
CA LYS A 42 -6.77 2.81 10.94
C LYS A 42 -5.26 2.64 10.76
N TYR A 43 -4.68 1.59 11.35
CA TYR A 43 -3.22 1.41 11.46
C TYR A 43 -2.68 0.13 10.82
N CYS A 44 -3.42 -0.98 10.88
CA CYS A 44 -2.90 -2.32 10.56
C CYS A 44 -2.49 -2.52 9.09
N TYR A 45 -2.90 -1.61 8.21
CA TYR A 45 -2.54 -1.62 6.79
C TYR A 45 -1.76 -0.38 6.36
N ASN A 46 -1.34 0.47 7.29
CA ASN A 46 -0.51 1.63 6.97
C ASN A 46 0.90 1.20 6.56
N TRP A 47 1.54 1.99 5.70
CA TRP A 47 2.87 1.67 5.16
C TRP A 47 3.98 2.52 5.77
N SER A 48 3.61 3.49 6.60
CA SER A 48 4.54 4.31 7.34
C SER A 48 3.96 4.74 8.68
N PHE A 49 4.86 5.01 9.62
CA PHE A 49 4.57 5.62 10.91
C PHE A 49 5.60 6.71 11.18
N GLN A 50 5.28 7.67 12.04
CA GLN A 50 6.18 8.77 12.36
C GLN A 50 6.19 9.05 13.85
N LYS A 51 7.37 9.41 14.35
CA LYS A 51 7.55 10.17 15.59
C LYS A 51 7.97 11.57 15.17
N PRO A 52 7.07 12.59 15.27
CA PRO A 52 7.35 13.92 14.74
C PRO A 52 8.69 14.49 15.23
N GLY A 53 9.52 14.96 14.29
CA GLY A 53 10.84 15.54 14.58
C GLY A 53 11.91 14.54 15.04
N GLU A 54 11.60 13.24 15.10
CA GLU A 54 12.53 12.23 15.64
C GLU A 54 12.82 11.09 14.68
N LEU A 55 11.82 10.44 14.08
CA LEU A 55 12.04 9.30 13.17
C LEU A 55 10.84 8.99 12.28
N ILE A 56 11.11 8.36 11.15
CA ILE A 56 10.11 7.75 10.27
C ILE A 56 10.32 6.24 10.24
N ILE A 57 9.22 5.49 10.27
CA ILE A 57 9.20 4.04 10.05
C ILE A 57 8.55 3.79 8.69
N ALA A 58 9.20 3.03 7.82
CA ALA A 58 8.68 2.60 6.53
C ALA A 58 8.50 1.09 6.50
N LEU A 59 7.40 0.61 5.91
CA LEU A 59 7.14 -0.81 5.69
C LEU A 59 7.44 -1.14 4.23
N LEU A 60 8.45 -1.97 3.99
CA LEU A 60 8.91 -2.35 2.66
C LEU A 60 8.81 -3.86 2.50
N PHE A 61 8.40 -4.35 1.33
CA PHE A 61 8.47 -5.79 1.07
C PHE A 61 9.89 -6.18 0.68
N HIS A 62 10.35 -7.31 1.22
CA HIS A 62 11.64 -7.92 0.89
C HIS A 62 11.83 -8.11 -0.62
N ASP A 63 10.78 -8.58 -1.30
CA ASP A 63 10.75 -8.78 -2.75
C ASP A 63 10.89 -7.50 -3.60
N ASP A 64 10.75 -6.31 -3.01
CA ASP A 64 10.99 -5.04 -3.72
C ASP A 64 12.42 -4.51 -3.53
N LEU A 65 13.22 -5.19 -2.70
CA LEU A 65 14.59 -4.82 -2.43
C LEU A 65 15.52 -5.54 -3.40
N SER A 66 16.55 -4.83 -3.83
CA SER A 66 17.61 -5.33 -4.71
C SER A 66 18.96 -5.02 -4.11
N VAL A 67 20.01 -5.70 -4.58
CA VAL A 67 21.39 -5.38 -4.20
C VAL A 67 22.07 -4.76 -5.40
N VAL A 68 22.55 -3.54 -5.27
CA VAL A 68 23.30 -2.81 -6.30
C VAL A 68 24.58 -2.30 -5.64
N ASP A 69 25.73 -2.63 -6.23
CA ASP A 69 27.05 -2.23 -5.72
C ASP A 69 27.31 -2.59 -4.23
N GLY A 70 26.68 -3.67 -3.75
CA GLY A 70 26.80 -4.13 -2.37
C GLY A 70 25.84 -3.44 -1.38
N GLU A 71 25.03 -2.49 -1.84
CA GLU A 71 24.01 -1.81 -1.06
C GLU A 71 22.61 -2.39 -1.32
N ILE A 72 21.76 -2.39 -0.29
CA ILE A 72 20.37 -2.82 -0.42
C ILE A 72 19.53 -1.61 -0.82
N ILE A 73 18.93 -1.65 -2.00
CA ILE A 73 18.19 -0.55 -2.62
C ILE A 73 16.73 -0.93 -2.81
N HIS A 74 15.84 0.01 -2.45
CA HIS A 74 14.44 0.02 -2.85
C HIS A 74 14.22 1.11 -3.92
N ASP A 75 14.15 0.71 -5.19
CA ASP A 75 13.96 1.62 -6.33
C ASP A 75 12.62 1.35 -7.04
N GLN A 76 11.53 1.41 -6.28
CA GLN A 76 10.18 1.22 -6.83
C GLN A 76 9.35 2.48 -6.63
N ASN A 77 8.56 2.85 -7.65
CA ASN A 77 7.60 3.93 -7.52
C ASN A 77 6.37 3.48 -6.73
N ILE A 78 6.39 3.77 -5.43
CA ILE A 78 5.35 3.38 -4.46
C ILE A 78 3.98 3.96 -4.84
N ARG A 79 3.94 5.11 -5.52
CA ARG A 79 2.73 5.79 -5.99
C ARG A 79 2.04 5.03 -7.13
N LEU A 80 2.79 4.27 -7.93
CA LEU A 80 2.31 3.55 -9.11
C LEU A 80 2.15 2.05 -8.90
N ARG A 81 2.54 1.53 -7.74
CA ARG A 81 2.60 0.10 -7.44
C ARG A 81 1.22 -0.60 -7.49
N ASP A 82 1.18 -1.83 -8.01
CA ASP A 82 0.11 -2.86 -7.94
C ASP A 82 -1.29 -2.54 -8.50
N GLY A 83 -1.41 -2.04 -9.74
CA GLY A 83 -2.72 -2.07 -10.45
C GLY A 83 -3.83 -1.26 -9.76
N ARG A 84 -3.45 -0.22 -9.00
CA ARG A 84 -4.34 0.63 -8.18
C ARG A 84 -5.17 1.64 -8.99
N LEU A 85 -5.19 1.47 -10.31
CA LEU A 85 -6.01 2.24 -11.22
C LEU A 85 -7.44 1.65 -11.23
N GLY A 86 -8.30 2.14 -10.34
CA GLY A 86 -9.76 2.00 -10.49
C GLY A 86 -10.45 0.80 -9.81
N GLY A 87 -9.87 0.17 -8.78
CA GLY A 87 -10.49 -0.92 -8.01
C GLY A 87 -11.12 -0.50 -6.66
N LYS A 88 -11.91 -1.40 -6.05
CA LYS A 88 -12.38 -1.22 -4.65
C LYS A 88 -11.17 -1.16 -3.71
N GLY A 89 -11.05 -0.06 -2.95
CA GLY A 89 -9.92 0.16 -2.04
C GLY A 89 -8.77 1.01 -2.61
N ALA A 90 -8.82 1.37 -3.91
CA ALA A 90 -7.80 2.19 -4.57
C ALA A 90 -7.57 3.53 -3.87
N ALA A 91 -8.63 4.22 -3.43
CA ALA A 91 -8.52 5.49 -2.71
C ALA A 91 -7.70 5.35 -1.41
N GLN A 92 -7.94 4.28 -0.64
CA GLN A 92 -7.22 4.04 0.62
C GLN A 92 -5.75 3.68 0.36
N TRP A 93 -5.48 2.91 -0.70
CA TRP A 93 -4.11 2.58 -1.10
C TRP A 93 -3.35 3.81 -1.59
N ASN A 94 -3.99 4.67 -2.40
CA ASN A 94 -3.39 5.92 -2.86
C ASN A 94 -3.09 6.86 -1.70
N LYS A 95 -4.01 6.95 -0.73
CA LYS A 95 -3.77 7.70 0.51
C LYS A 95 -2.53 7.19 1.25
N ARG A 96 -2.41 5.88 1.46
CA ARG A 96 -1.26 5.27 2.15
C ARG A 96 0.05 5.39 1.37
N ALA A 97 0.00 5.29 0.05
CA ALA A 97 1.15 5.53 -0.82
C ALA A 97 1.67 6.96 -0.67
N LYS A 98 0.74 7.91 -0.67
CA LYS A 98 1.03 9.34 -0.50
C LYS A 98 1.57 9.63 0.90
N GLU A 99 0.98 9.06 1.95
CA GLU A 99 1.48 9.19 3.33
C GLU A 99 2.91 8.66 3.50
N LEU A 100 3.25 7.51 2.91
CA LEU A 100 4.63 7.00 2.93
C LEU A 100 5.58 7.93 2.17
N ASP A 101 5.19 8.40 0.99
CA ASP A 101 5.98 9.33 0.17
C ASP A 101 6.23 10.67 0.88
N GLU A 102 5.20 11.25 1.49
CA GLU A 102 5.31 12.48 2.29
C GLU A 102 6.22 12.29 3.51
N ASN A 103 6.10 11.16 4.21
CA ASN A 103 6.95 10.86 5.36
C ASN A 103 8.42 10.69 4.96
N LEU A 104 8.71 10.01 3.84
CA LEU A 104 10.08 9.88 3.33
C LEU A 104 10.65 11.24 2.89
N LEU A 105 9.83 12.07 2.26
CA LEU A 105 10.23 13.44 1.92
C LEU A 105 10.54 14.26 3.18
N THR A 106 9.71 14.16 4.22
CA THR A 106 9.97 14.81 5.52
C THR A 106 11.27 14.32 6.13
N ALA A 107 11.52 13.00 6.17
CA ALA A 107 12.77 12.46 6.69
C ALA A 107 13.99 13.00 5.93
N TYR A 108 13.92 13.07 4.60
CA TYR A 108 14.99 13.63 3.78
C TYR A 108 15.21 15.13 4.06
N ARG A 109 14.13 15.92 4.14
CA ARG A 109 14.20 17.37 4.34
C ARG A 109 14.72 17.75 5.73
N ASP A 110 14.26 17.03 6.74
CA ASP A 110 14.52 17.35 8.14
C ASP A 110 15.71 16.56 8.71
N GLY A 111 16.34 15.71 7.89
CA GLY A 111 17.48 14.88 8.30
C GLY A 111 17.12 13.82 9.34
N LEU A 112 15.87 13.34 9.32
CA LEU A 112 15.40 12.36 10.29
C LEU A 112 15.84 10.94 9.92
N PRO A 113 16.19 10.10 10.91
CA PRO A 113 16.46 8.69 10.66
C PRO A 113 15.21 7.97 10.15
N VAL A 114 15.43 7.10 9.16
CA VAL A 114 14.41 6.17 8.64
C VAL A 114 14.72 4.77 9.15
N ARG A 115 13.74 4.14 9.80
CA ARG A 115 13.78 2.72 10.16
C ARG A 115 12.88 1.93 9.22
N ALA A 116 13.33 0.77 8.77
CA ALA A 116 12.55 -0.08 7.88
C ALA A 116 12.04 -1.32 8.63
N ILE A 117 10.74 -1.60 8.50
CA ILE A 117 10.13 -2.89 8.81
C ILE A 117 10.06 -3.67 7.49
N ILE A 118 10.77 -4.79 7.42
CA ILE A 118 10.79 -5.63 6.23
C ILE A 118 9.64 -6.64 6.31
N LEU A 119 8.83 -6.68 5.25
CA LEU A 119 7.69 -7.57 5.12
C LEU A 119 8.00 -8.71 4.14
N GLU A 120 7.49 -9.89 4.46
CA GLU A 120 7.43 -11.03 3.54
C GLU A 120 5.99 -11.50 3.41
N GLY A 121 5.59 -11.89 2.20
CA GLY A 121 4.28 -12.48 1.95
C GLY A 121 3.80 -12.26 0.52
N GLU A 122 2.74 -12.97 0.14
CA GLU A 122 2.16 -12.84 -1.19
C GLU A 122 1.54 -11.45 -1.38
N LYS A 123 2.10 -10.70 -2.33
CA LYS A 123 1.50 -9.46 -2.82
C LYS A 123 0.25 -9.83 -3.62
N ARG A 124 -0.90 -9.25 -3.28
CA ARG A 124 -2.11 -9.41 -4.11
C ARG A 124 -1.87 -8.75 -5.47
N ASN A 125 -1.56 -9.56 -6.47
CA ASN A 125 -1.30 -9.11 -7.83
C ASN A 125 -2.62 -8.74 -8.54
N HIS A 126 -3.06 -7.49 -8.42
CA HIS A 126 -4.33 -7.04 -9.02
C HIS A 126 -4.26 -6.93 -10.56
N PHE A 127 -3.04 -6.91 -11.14
CA PHE A 127 -2.85 -6.84 -12.59
C PHE A 127 -3.44 -8.06 -13.33
N MET A 128 -3.40 -9.25 -12.71
CA MET A 128 -3.96 -10.48 -13.29
C MET A 128 -5.50 -10.51 -13.28
N GLN A 129 -6.16 -9.76 -12.39
CA GLN A 129 -7.62 -9.73 -12.31
C GLN A 129 -8.28 -8.80 -13.35
N ILE A 130 -7.55 -7.81 -13.85
CA ILE A 130 -8.06 -6.93 -14.92
C ILE A 130 -8.12 -7.68 -16.26
N ARG A 131 -7.14 -8.55 -16.54
CA ARG A 131 -7.07 -9.35 -17.78
C ARG A 131 -8.01 -10.57 -17.81
N SER A 132 -8.54 -10.99 -16.67
CA SER A 132 -9.41 -12.17 -16.55
C SER A 132 -10.90 -11.83 -16.48
N ARG A 133 -11.27 -10.55 -16.60
CA ARG A 133 -12.66 -10.18 -16.89
C ARG A 133 -12.93 -10.44 -18.38
N PRO A 134 -13.86 -11.34 -18.75
CA PRO A 134 -14.30 -11.39 -20.13
C PRO A 134 -14.90 -10.03 -20.45
N THR A 135 -14.35 -9.37 -21.47
CA THR A 135 -14.92 -8.17 -22.09
C THR A 135 -16.25 -8.56 -22.75
N LEU A 136 -17.31 -8.71 -21.95
CA LEU A 136 -18.66 -8.70 -22.46
C LEU A 136 -19.13 -7.24 -22.49
N LYS A 137 -18.99 -6.63 -23.65
CA LYS A 137 -20.05 -5.93 -24.41
C LYS A 137 -19.41 -5.23 -25.61
N SER A 138 -19.08 -6.05 -26.61
CA SER A 138 -19.30 -5.66 -27.99
C SER A 138 -20.81 -5.49 -28.19
N GLY A 139 -21.24 -4.37 -28.77
CA GLY A 139 -22.62 -4.17 -29.22
C GLY A 139 -23.41 -3.09 -28.47
N TYR A 140 -22.99 -1.83 -28.60
CA TYR A 140 -23.96 -0.73 -28.75
C TYR A 140 -23.79 -0.16 -30.15
N SER A 141 -24.47 -0.80 -31.11
CA SER A 141 -24.80 -0.20 -32.39
C SER A 141 -25.98 0.74 -32.18
N ILE A 142 -25.72 2.03 -32.38
CA ILE A 142 -26.74 3.07 -32.56
C ILE A 142 -27.42 2.80 -33.91
N PRO A 143 -28.75 2.71 -34.00
CA PRO A 143 -29.45 2.97 -35.24
C PRO A 143 -30.11 4.36 -35.16
N CYS A 144 -29.55 5.31 -35.90
CA CYS A 144 -30.25 6.51 -36.33
C CYS A 144 -31.21 6.13 -37.46
N SER A 145 -32.53 6.23 -37.25
CA SER A 145 -33.54 6.61 -38.27
C SER A 145 -34.96 6.40 -37.71
N GLY A 146 -35.78 7.46 -37.71
CA GLY A 146 -37.25 7.37 -37.51
C GLY A 146 -37.96 6.59 -38.65
N PRO A 147 -39.30 6.50 -38.69
CA PRO A 147 -40.28 7.49 -38.21
C PRO A 147 -41.40 6.92 -37.30
N SER A 148 -42.13 7.84 -36.64
CA SER A 148 -43.48 7.60 -36.10
C SER A 148 -44.47 7.39 -37.25
N PRO A 149 -45.50 6.52 -37.11
CA PRO A 149 -46.85 7.06 -36.88
C PRO A 149 -47.81 6.21 -36.02
N ALA A 150 -48.80 6.91 -35.45
CA ALA A 150 -50.23 6.58 -35.25
C ALA A 150 -50.63 5.36 -34.36
N THR A 151 -51.29 5.54 -33.22
CA THR A 151 -52.75 5.77 -32.96
C THR A 151 -53.54 4.47 -32.67
N THR A 152 -54.39 4.55 -31.62
CA THR A 152 -55.57 3.71 -31.26
C THR A 152 -55.28 2.31 -30.67
N TRP A 153 -55.85 1.88 -29.55
CA TRP A 153 -57.04 2.29 -28.78
C TRP A 153 -56.75 2.36 -27.27
#